data_AF-W4VA68-F1
#
_entry.id   AF-W4VA68-F1
#
_cell.length_a   1.000
_cell.length_b   1.000
_cell.length_c   1.000
_cell.angle_alpha   90.00
_cell.angle_beta   90.00
_cell.angle_gamma   90.00
#
_symmetry.space_group_name_H-M   'P 1'
#
loop_
_entity.id
_entity.type
_entity.pdbx_description
1 polymer ?
#
loop_
_entity_poly.entity_id
_entity_poly.type
_entity_poly.pdbx_seq_one_letter_code
_entity_poly.pdbx_strand_id
1 'polypeptide(L)'
;MNIPNIHDKIIRHHASDNEAYKRGLLYNLNHRVRHFEFDNNKLVINAVVRGSEDYDVSIYFDDDGDIEDYECTCPAYYNQFGACKHIVAVMKMAQSELLKYKYYNFDNSKKLHSDTLEDIFAFFESFLDENPKTKSILR
;
A
#
# COMPACT_ATOMS: atom_id res chain seq x y z
N MET A 1 8.96 -13.41 7.49
CA MET A 1 7.73 -12.62 7.65
C MET A 1 7.42 -11.97 6.31
N ASN A 2 6.18 -12.13 5.84
CA ASN A 2 5.75 -11.59 4.56
C ASN A 2 5.36 -10.12 4.75
N ILE A 3 6.04 -9.22 4.06
CA ILE A 3 5.63 -7.81 4.05
C ILE A 3 4.29 -7.73 3.30
N PRO A 4 3.24 -7.08 3.85
CA PRO A 4 1.93 -7.01 3.23
C PRO A 4 1.98 -6.53 1.77
N ASN A 5 1.10 -7.08 0.94
CA ASN A 5 0.98 -6.70 -0.47
C ASN A 5 -0.44 -6.24 -0.79
N ILE A 6 -0.63 -4.92 -0.85
CA ILE A 6 -1.96 -4.34 -0.95
C ILE A 6 -2.29 -4.04 -2.41
N HIS A 7 -3.16 -4.84 -3.03
CA HIS A 7 -3.62 -4.61 -4.41
C HIS A 7 -4.87 -3.71 -4.49
N ASP A 8 -5.01 -2.93 -5.56
CA ASP A 8 -6.15 -2.01 -5.75
C ASP A 8 -7.51 -2.70 -5.69
N LYS A 9 -7.59 -3.96 -6.14
CA LYS A 9 -8.83 -4.76 -6.05
C LYS A 9 -9.25 -4.98 -4.60
N ILE A 10 -8.28 -5.23 -3.71
CA ILE A 10 -8.50 -5.42 -2.28
C ILE A 10 -8.95 -4.11 -1.65
N ILE A 11 -8.24 -3.01 -1.92
CA ILE A 11 -8.60 -1.67 -1.41
C ILE A 11 -10.03 -1.29 -1.83
N ARG A 12 -10.40 -1.54 -3.09
CA ARG A 12 -11.75 -1.28 -3.59
C ARG A 12 -12.80 -2.17 -2.92
N HIS A 13 -12.44 -3.42 -2.58
CA HIS A 13 -13.34 -4.34 -1.90
C HIS A 13 -13.64 -3.90 -0.47
N HIS A 14 -12.65 -3.35 0.25
CA HIS A 14 -12.87 -2.83 1.60
C HIS A 14 -13.56 -1.47 1.63
N ALA A 15 -13.45 -0.65 0.58
CA ALA A 15 -14.05 0.69 0.55
C ALA A 15 -15.57 0.64 0.81
N SER A 16 -16.08 1.53 1.67
CA SER A 16 -17.50 1.58 2.03
C SER A 16 -18.41 1.80 0.81
N ASP A 17 -17.96 2.60 -0.14
CA ASP A 17 -18.58 2.77 -1.45
C ASP A 17 -17.56 3.27 -2.50
N ASN A 18 -18.03 3.40 -3.74
CA ASN A 18 -17.20 3.90 -4.85
C ASN A 18 -16.70 5.34 -4.64
N GLU A 19 -17.42 6.17 -3.89
CA GLU A 19 -17.05 7.56 -3.65
C GLU A 19 -15.97 7.64 -2.57
N ALA A 20 -16.06 6.83 -1.51
CA ALA A 20 -15.03 6.66 -0.50
C ALA A 20 -13.72 6.20 -1.16
N TYR A 21 -13.78 5.23 -2.08
CA TYR A 21 -12.62 4.80 -2.85
C TYR A 21 -11.98 5.95 -3.63
N LYS A 22 -12.77 6.64 -4.48
CA LYS A 22 -12.29 7.75 -5.32
C LYS A 22 -11.69 8.88 -4.49
N ARG A 23 -12.38 9.30 -3.43
CA ARG A 23 -11.91 10.36 -2.53
C ARG A 23 -10.64 9.94 -1.78
N GLY A 24 -10.52 8.67 -1.39
CA GLY A 24 -9.31 8.15 -0.78
C GLY A 24 -8.10 8.23 -1.71
N LEU A 25 -8.28 7.90 -3.00
CA LEU A 25 -7.23 8.11 -4.01
C LEU A 25 -6.79 9.58 -4.05
N LEU A 26 -7.75 10.51 -4.10
CA LEU A 26 -7.46 11.95 -4.13
C LEU A 26 -6.76 12.43 -2.85
N TYR A 27 -7.10 11.88 -1.68
CA TYR A 27 -6.46 12.28 -0.43
C TYR A 27 -5.00 11.83 -0.38
N ASN A 28 -4.69 10.62 -0.86
CA ASN A 28 -3.32 10.15 -0.99
C ASN A 28 -2.53 11.00 -2.00
N LEU A 29 -3.09 11.25 -3.19
CA LEU A 29 -2.46 12.06 -4.23
C LEU A 29 -2.17 13.50 -3.80
N ASN A 30 -3.01 14.08 -2.94
CA ASN A 30 -2.84 15.42 -2.41
C ASN A 30 -1.98 15.47 -1.13
N HIS A 31 -1.20 14.43 -0.84
CA HIS A 31 -0.30 14.35 0.31
C HIS A 31 -0.99 14.64 1.67
N ARG A 32 -2.24 14.20 1.82
CA ARG A 32 -3.00 14.41 3.06
C ARG A 32 -2.70 13.38 4.14
N VAL A 33 -2.10 12.25 3.76
CA VAL A 33 -1.61 11.25 4.71
C VAL A 33 -0.26 11.72 5.26
N ARG A 34 -0.15 11.79 6.58
CA ARG A 34 0.99 12.30 7.35
C ARG A 34 1.32 11.31 8.46
N HIS A 35 2.53 11.41 9.01
CA HIS A 35 2.98 10.56 10.13
C HIS A 35 2.75 9.07 9.87
N PHE A 36 3.00 8.62 8.63
CA PHE A 36 2.86 7.22 8.25
C PHE A 36 3.99 6.40 8.89
N GLU A 37 3.62 5.37 9.64
CA GLU A 37 4.54 4.45 10.28
C GLU A 37 4.01 3.02 10.14
N PHE A 38 4.90 2.08 9.79
CA PHE A 38 4.60 0.66 9.77
C PHE A 38 5.41 -0.04 10.85
N ASP A 39 4.74 -0.57 11.88
CA ASP A 39 5.34 -1.41 12.91
C ASP A 39 5.29 -2.86 12.43
N ASN A 40 6.41 -3.33 11.88
CA ASN A 40 6.53 -4.69 11.33
C ASN A 40 6.42 -5.79 12.41
N ASN A 41 6.63 -5.49 13.70
CA ASN A 41 6.50 -6.49 14.76
C ASN A 41 5.04 -6.68 15.17
N LYS A 42 4.23 -5.63 15.06
CA LYS A 42 2.80 -5.66 15.38
C LYS A 42 1.90 -5.77 14.15
N LEU A 43 2.49 -5.79 12.95
CA LEU A 43 1.80 -5.81 11.67
C LEU A 43 0.70 -4.74 11.59
N VAL A 44 1.04 -3.52 12.01
CA VAL A 44 0.11 -2.38 12.02
C VAL A 44 0.71 -1.17 11.34
N ILE A 45 -0.10 -0.49 10.54
CA ILE A 45 0.18 0.84 10.03
C ILE A 45 -0.58 1.84 10.87
N ASN A 46 0.10 2.89 11.32
CA ASN A 46 -0.51 4.06 11.91
C ASN A 46 -0.22 5.29 11.04
N ALA A 47 -1.23 6.13 10.86
CA ALA A 47 -1.09 7.37 10.12
C ALA A 47 -2.11 8.43 10.56
N VAL A 48 -1.82 9.68 10.25
CA VAL A 48 -2.73 10.82 10.43
C VAL A 48 -3.16 11.32 9.06
N VAL A 49 -4.47 11.45 8.82
CA VAL A 49 -5.00 11.96 7.55
C VAL A 49 -5.65 13.33 7.76
N ARG A 50 -5.14 14.34 7.05
CA ARG A 50 -5.71 15.70 7.08
C ARG A 50 -7.02 15.78 6.30
N GLY A 51 -8.13 15.94 7.01
CA GLY A 51 -9.47 16.22 6.47
C GLY A 51 -9.96 17.60 6.86
N SER A 52 -11.18 17.67 7.39
CA SER A 52 -11.69 18.87 8.11
C SER A 52 -10.89 19.14 9.39
N GLU A 53 -10.41 18.06 9.99
CA GLU A 53 -9.48 18.00 11.12
C GLU A 53 -8.50 16.85 10.86
N ASP A 54 -7.63 16.57 11.83
CA ASP A 54 -6.73 15.42 11.75
C ASP A 54 -7.44 14.17 12.25
N TYR A 55 -7.38 13.10 11.46
CA TYR A 55 -7.97 11.82 11.80
C TYR A 55 -6.89 10.75 11.88
N ASP A 56 -6.85 10.05 13.00
CA ASP A 56 -6.00 8.89 13.19
C ASP A 56 -6.59 7.71 12.43
N VAL A 57 -5.71 6.96 11.78
CA VAL A 57 -6.02 5.76 11.01
C VAL A 57 -5.05 4.66 11.39
N SER A 58 -5.60 3.50 11.70
CA SER A 58 -4.84 2.28 11.95
C SER A 58 -5.30 1.18 10.99
N ILE A 59 -4.35 0.42 10.44
CA ILE A 59 -4.63 -0.74 9.57
C ILE A 59 -3.83 -1.91 10.12
N TYR A 60 -4.52 -2.99 10.45
CA TYR A 60 -3.97 -4.21 11.01
C TYR A 60 -3.88 -5.28 9.93
N PHE A 61 -2.77 -5.99 9.88
CA PHE A 61 -2.53 -7.10 8.97
C PHE A 61 -2.34 -8.39 9.76
N ASP A 62 -2.78 -9.50 9.17
CA ASP A 62 -2.48 -10.83 9.69
C ASP A 62 -1.05 -11.28 9.31
N ASP A 63 -0.65 -12.45 9.83
CA ASP A 63 0.66 -13.05 9.57
C ASP A 63 0.91 -13.39 8.08
N ASP A 64 -0.16 -13.54 7.29
CA ASP A 64 -0.10 -13.78 5.85
C ASP A 64 0.09 -12.46 5.06
N GLY A 65 -0.13 -11.32 5.71
CA GLY A 65 0.01 -9.97 5.16
C GLY A 65 -1.27 -9.47 4.48
N ASP A 66 -2.40 -10.11 4.75
CA ASP A 66 -3.73 -9.65 4.36
C ASP A 66 -4.29 -8.65 5.38
N ILE A 67 -5.24 -7.81 4.96
CA ILE A 67 -5.86 -6.82 5.85
C ILE A 67 -6.83 -7.55 6.79
N GLU A 68 -6.50 -7.57 8.08
CA GLU A 68 -7.32 -8.17 9.13
C GLU A 68 -8.41 -7.19 9.59
N ASP A 69 -8.02 -5.95 9.93
CA ASP A 69 -8.94 -4.91 10.41
C ASP A 69 -8.40 -3.49 10.14
N TYR A 70 -9.23 -2.48 10.36
CA TYR A 70 -8.87 -1.08 10.28
C TYR A 70 -9.79 -0.19 11.09
N GLU A 71 -9.22 0.89 11.60
CA GLU A 71 -9.92 1.89 12.39
C GLU A 71 -9.67 3.30 11.85
N CYS A 72 -10.65 4.18 12.00
CA CYS A 72 -10.48 5.60 11.74
C CYS A 72 -11.33 6.43 12.68
N THR A 73 -10.76 7.50 13.23
CA THR A 73 -11.48 8.40 14.16
C THR A 73 -12.48 9.32 13.47
N CYS A 74 -12.67 9.22 12.14
CA CYS A 74 -13.57 10.11 11.42
C CYS A 74 -15.05 9.73 11.59
N PRO A 75 -15.97 10.71 11.61
CA PRO A 75 -17.40 10.44 11.80
C PRO A 75 -18.01 9.47 10.78
N ALA A 76 -17.49 9.46 9.54
CA ALA A 76 -18.01 8.59 8.49
C ALA A 76 -17.78 7.10 8.78
N TYR A 77 -16.69 6.76 9.48
CA TYR A 77 -16.34 5.37 9.83
C TYR A 77 -17.39 4.75 10.75
N TYR A 78 -17.91 5.52 11.72
CA TYR A 78 -18.94 5.03 12.64
C TYR A 78 -20.35 4.94 12.03
N ASN A 79 -20.55 5.52 10.84
CA ASN A 79 -21.87 5.61 10.20
C ASN A 79 -22.00 4.73 8.95
N GLN A 80 -20.92 4.09 8.49
CA GLN A 80 -20.88 3.30 7.27
C GLN A 80 -20.12 2.00 7.52
N PHE A 81 -20.59 0.92 6.90
CA PHE A 81 -19.82 -0.31 6.86
C PHE A 81 -18.70 -0.19 5.82
N GLY A 82 -17.48 -0.57 6.21
CA GLY A 82 -16.31 -0.58 5.34
C GLY A 82 -15.37 0.62 5.51
N ALA A 83 -14.29 0.60 4.75
CA ALA A 83 -13.22 1.58 4.81
C ALA A 83 -13.68 2.95 4.28
N CYS A 84 -13.60 3.96 5.15
CA CYS A 84 -13.82 5.34 4.75
C CYS A 84 -12.68 5.84 3.83
N LYS A 85 -12.89 7.01 3.20
CA LYS A 85 -11.87 7.65 2.35
C LYS A 85 -10.49 7.83 3.00
N HIS A 86 -10.41 8.01 4.33
CA HIS A 86 -9.14 8.18 5.02
C HIS A 86 -8.37 6.85 5.10
N ILE A 87 -9.06 5.77 5.44
CA ILE A 87 -8.51 4.40 5.45
C ILE A 87 -8.02 4.03 4.04
N VAL A 88 -8.84 4.28 3.02
CA VAL A 88 -8.44 4.07 1.61
C VAL A 88 -7.17 4.86 1.27
N ALA A 89 -7.07 6.12 1.71
CA ALA A 89 -5.88 6.93 1.45
C ALA A 89 -4.63 6.32 2.08
N VAL A 90 -4.72 5.81 3.31
CA VAL A 90 -3.61 5.14 3.99
C VAL A 90 -3.25 3.81 3.32
N MET A 91 -4.24 2.99 2.91
CA MET A 91 -3.99 1.78 2.13
C MET A 91 -3.25 2.07 0.82
N LYS A 92 -3.56 3.20 0.16
CA LYS A 92 -2.86 3.63 -1.05
C LYS A 92 -1.44 4.13 -0.79
N MET A 93 -1.20 4.84 0.31
CA MET A 93 0.16 5.18 0.72
C MET A 93 0.96 3.92 1.05
N ALA A 94 0.37 3.01 1.82
CA ALA A 94 0.95 1.74 2.21
C ALA A 94 1.37 0.89 1.01
N GLN A 95 0.54 0.81 -0.04
CA GLN A 95 0.91 0.14 -1.29
C GLN A 95 2.25 0.65 -1.84
N SER A 96 2.50 1.96 -1.84
CA SER A 96 3.77 2.52 -2.32
C SER A 96 4.93 2.37 -1.33
N GLU A 97 4.69 2.57 -0.04
CA GLU A 97 5.74 2.54 0.99
C GLU A 97 6.23 1.11 1.28
N LEU A 98 5.32 0.14 1.33
CA LEU A 98 5.68 -1.27 1.55
C LEU A 98 6.42 -1.88 0.36
N LEU A 99 6.14 -1.43 -0.87
CA LEU A 99 6.92 -1.82 -2.05
C LEU A 99 8.36 -1.27 -1.97
N LYS A 100 8.55 -0.01 -1.55
CA LYS A 100 9.89 0.55 -1.31
C LYS A 100 10.63 -0.22 -0.23
N TYR A 101 9.95 -0.58 0.86
CA TYR A 101 10.53 -1.37 1.95
C TYR A 101 10.98 -2.76 1.47
N LYS A 102 10.19 -3.44 0.63
CA LYS A 102 10.59 -4.70 -0.02
C LYS A 102 11.85 -4.52 -0.86
N TYR A 103 11.90 -3.46 -1.68
CA TYR A 103 13.04 -3.18 -2.55
C TYR A 103 14.32 -2.88 -1.76
N TYR A 104 14.25 -2.00 -0.75
CA TYR A 104 15.41 -1.64 0.07
C TYR A 104 15.98 -2.84 0.85
N ASN A 105 15.13 -3.73 1.37
CA ASN A 105 15.58 -4.93 2.08
C ASN A 105 16.13 -6.00 1.12
N PHE A 106 15.58 -6.09 -0.10
CA PHE A 106 16.11 -6.98 -1.13
C PHE A 106 17.52 -6.55 -1.58
N ASP A 107 17.74 -5.26 -1.83
CA ASP A 107 19.03 -4.71 -2.24
C ASP A 107 20.11 -4.91 -1.17
N ASN A 108 19.79 -4.64 0.11
CA ASN A 108 20.72 -4.91 1.21
C ASN A 108 21.08 -6.39 1.39
N SER A 109 20.21 -7.32 0.96
CA SER A 109 20.53 -8.76 0.93
C SER A 109 21.42 -9.18 -0.25
N LYS A 110 21.54 -8.33 -1.28
CA LYS A 110 22.32 -8.54 -2.51
C LYS A 110 23.55 -7.63 -2.64
N LYS A 111 23.95 -6.94 -1.57
CA LYS A 111 25.16 -6.12 -1.48
C LYS A 111 26.47 -6.94 -1.55
N LEU A 112 26.64 -7.71 -2.62
CA LEU A 112 27.90 -8.19 -3.15
C LEU A 112 28.14 -7.75 -4.61
N HIS A 113 27.19 -7.23 -5.38
CA HIS A 113 27.55 -6.68 -6.71
C HIS A 113 26.76 -5.41 -7.08
N SER A 114 27.47 -4.28 -7.01
CA SER A 114 27.49 -3.12 -7.91
C SER A 114 26.20 -2.69 -8.61
N ASP A 115 25.77 -1.45 -8.34
CA ASP A 115 24.70 -0.65 -8.96
C ASP A 115 24.76 -0.56 -10.52
N THR A 116 24.53 -1.65 -11.26
CA THR A 116 24.53 -1.61 -12.73
C THR A 116 23.12 -1.71 -13.31
N LEU A 117 22.95 -1.11 -14.50
CA LEU A 117 21.69 -1.12 -15.24
C LEU A 117 21.25 -2.56 -15.59
N GLU A 118 22.21 -3.47 -15.71
CA GLU A 118 21.96 -4.89 -15.99
C GLU A 118 21.11 -5.56 -14.89
N ASP A 119 21.28 -5.20 -13.62
CA ASP A 119 20.49 -5.77 -12.53
C ASP A 119 19.05 -5.29 -12.54
N ILE A 120 18.83 -4.03 -12.96
CA ILE A 120 17.50 -3.46 -13.15
C ILE A 120 16.81 -4.19 -14.32
N PHE A 121 17.49 -4.39 -15.44
CA PHE A 121 16.94 -5.12 -16.59
C PHE A 121 16.64 -6.59 -16.26
N ALA A 122 17.53 -7.29 -15.56
CA ALA A 122 17.30 -8.67 -15.15
C ALA A 122 16.07 -8.81 -14.23
N PHE A 123 15.83 -7.84 -13.35
CA PHE A 123 14.62 -7.79 -12.54
C PHE A 123 13.36 -7.62 -13.40
N PHE A 124 13.36 -6.67 -14.35
CA PHE A 124 12.21 -6.47 -15.25
C PHE A 124 11.97 -7.68 -16.16
N GLU A 125 13.01 -8.35 -16.65
CA GLU A 125 12.89 -9.56 -17.47
C GLU A 125 12.28 -10.73 -16.68
N SER A 126 12.64 -10.89 -15.40
CA SER A 126 12.01 -11.89 -14.54
C SER A 126 10.50 -11.66 -14.36
N PHE A 127 10.06 -10.40 -14.41
CA PHE A 127 8.65 -10.02 -14.34
C PHE A 127 7.88 -10.27 -15.65
N LEU A 128 8.58 -10.36 -16.78
CA LEU A 128 8.00 -10.65 -18.10
C LEU A 128 7.81 -12.16 -18.34
N ASP A 129 8.60 -13.02 -17.69
CA ASP A 129 8.47 -14.47 -17.84
C ASP A 129 7.29 -15.07 -17.08
N GLU A 130 6.81 -14.41 -16.02
CA GLU A 130 5.60 -14.84 -15.29
C GLU A 130 4.27 -14.37 -15.93
N ASN A 131 4.33 -13.53 -16.98
CA ASN A 131 3.14 -13.01 -17.68
C ASN A 131 3.22 -13.23 -19.19
N PRO A 132 2.65 -14.32 -19.75
CA PRO A 132 2.76 -14.65 -21.18
C PRO A 132 2.08 -13.66 -22.15
N LYS A 133 1.48 -12.57 -21.66
CA LYS A 133 0.78 -11.56 -22.48
C LYS A 133 1.61 -10.34 -22.86
N THR A 134 2.82 -10.16 -22.34
CA THR A 134 3.69 -9.00 -22.66
C THR A 134 4.63 -9.22 -23.85
N LYS A 135 4.73 -10.45 -24.36
CA LYS A 135 5.63 -10.82 -25.49
C LYS A 135 5.30 -10.17 -26.84
N SER A 136 4.24 -9.35 -26.95
CA SER A 136 3.79 -8.78 -28.23
C SER A 136 4.14 -7.31 -28.47
N ILE A 137 4.88 -6.63 -27.58
CA ILE A 137 5.11 -5.17 -27.69
C ILE A 137 6.54 -4.82 -28.16
N LEU A 138 7.43 -5.81 -28.32
CA LEU A 138 8.74 -5.60 -28.93
C LEU A 138 8.81 -6.35 -30.27
N ARG A 139 8.34 -5.70 -31.32
CA ARG A 139 8.72 -5.95 -32.72
C ARG A 139 9.10 -4.64 -33.36
#